data_AF-A0A3D5IX46-F1
#
_entry.id   AF-A0A3D5IX46-F1
#
_cell.length_a   1.000
_cell.length_b   1.000
_cell.length_c   1.000
_cell.angle_alpha   90.00
_cell.angle_beta   90.00
_cell.angle_gamma   90.00
#
_symmetry.space_group_name_H-M   'P 1'
#
loop_
_entity.id
_entity.type
_entity.pdbx_description
1 polymer ?
#
loop_
_entity_poly.entity_id
_entity_poly.type
_entity_poly.pdbx_seq_one_letter_code
_entity_poly.pdbx_strand_id
1 'polypeptide(L)'
;MEDLDKTLDIMERDKCTSLLQENAVRTKKNNIKFTKLNKKHSQEHLDAQLVSYERLVRNLIKQLLNLEKKIRMKYLIPLDEERALKVMGWWNTEVECALEDLSKKYRVVHIQRRTVEEFDAKVIAMKAKAKIEIEREVPKLLENLAKEIGSSERFDPKELSEIYGLDESVLVDLQVIDPLQKLHESFRKLRDAGFEKQLFKGLEDAIRIFVKNIKEVEGIVWSGRSADQRKEYKMKAAKLNINLKEIILNLLSLVQQALLPKDRRNSDVISKLKNKLESLFQVDSEYDEIISRIKPFFETI
;
A
#
# COMPACT_ATOMS: atom_id res chain seq x y z
N MET A 1 -0.17 -19.62 -3.36
CA MET A 1 1.10 -19.01 -3.82
C MET A 1 0.93 -18.43 -5.23
N GLU A 2 0.46 -19.22 -6.21
CA GLU A 2 0.15 -18.74 -7.57
C GLU A 2 -0.79 -17.51 -7.64
N ASP A 3 -1.68 -17.33 -6.67
CA ASP A 3 -2.66 -16.24 -6.68
C ASP A 3 -2.03 -14.85 -6.44
N LEU A 4 -1.01 -14.77 -5.58
CA LEU A 4 -0.33 -13.50 -5.29
C LEU A 4 0.51 -13.04 -6.47
N ASP A 5 1.30 -13.95 -7.07
CA ASP A 5 2.14 -13.61 -8.23
C ASP A 5 1.28 -13.26 -9.45
N LYS A 6 0.16 -13.95 -9.66
CA LYS A 6 -0.81 -13.59 -10.72
C LYS A 6 -1.43 -12.21 -10.46
N THR A 7 -1.78 -11.92 -9.22
CA THR A 7 -2.30 -10.60 -8.83
C THR A 7 -1.25 -9.51 -9.06
N LEU A 8 -0.01 -9.75 -8.66
CA LEU A 8 1.13 -8.86 -8.90
C LEU A 8 1.34 -8.63 -10.40
N ASP A 9 1.33 -9.67 -11.22
CA ASP A 9 1.46 -9.56 -12.68
C ASP A 9 0.39 -8.63 -13.29
N ILE A 10 -0.85 -8.70 -12.80
CA ILE A 10 -1.95 -7.82 -13.23
C ILE A 10 -1.68 -6.38 -12.78
N MET A 11 -1.35 -6.18 -11.50
CA MET A 11 -1.09 -4.86 -10.95
C MET A 11 0.11 -4.17 -11.62
N GLU A 12 1.16 -4.92 -11.93
CA GLU A 12 2.34 -4.46 -12.66
C GLU A 12 1.98 -4.01 -14.08
N ARG A 13 1.19 -4.81 -14.80
CA ARG A 13 0.72 -4.46 -16.15
C ARG A 13 -0.13 -3.18 -16.15
N ASP A 14 -1.05 -3.05 -15.20
CA ASP A 14 -1.87 -1.85 -15.04
C ASP A 14 -0.99 -0.63 -14.72
N LYS A 15 0.05 -0.84 -13.88
CA LYS A 15 1.00 0.21 -13.55
C LYS A 15 1.85 0.64 -14.75
N CYS A 16 2.33 -0.30 -15.57
CA CYS A 16 3.02 0.00 -16.83
C CYS A 16 2.14 0.81 -17.78
N THR A 17 0.89 0.38 -17.96
CA THR A 17 -0.10 1.06 -18.81
C THR A 17 -0.33 2.50 -18.35
N SER A 18 -0.52 2.70 -17.05
CA SER A 18 -0.68 4.04 -16.44
C SER A 18 0.55 4.93 -16.68
N LEU A 19 1.76 4.41 -16.49
CA LEU A 19 3.00 5.17 -16.70
C LEU A 19 3.21 5.56 -18.17
N LEU A 20 2.86 4.67 -19.10
CA LEU A 20 2.88 4.96 -20.54
C LEU A 20 1.90 6.07 -20.91
N GLN A 21 0.68 6.03 -20.36
CA GLN A 21 -0.33 7.08 -20.55
C GLN A 21 0.14 8.42 -19.98
N GLU A 22 0.69 8.43 -18.76
CA GLU A 22 1.30 9.62 -18.16
C GLU A 22 2.40 10.20 -19.05
N ASN A 23 3.27 9.35 -19.61
CA ASN A 23 4.30 9.79 -20.54
C ASN A 23 3.69 10.36 -21.83
N ALA A 24 2.67 9.73 -22.40
CA ALA A 24 1.98 10.23 -23.59
C ALA A 24 1.34 11.61 -23.35
N VAL A 25 0.84 11.88 -22.15
CA VAL A 25 0.36 13.22 -21.77
C VAL A 25 1.53 14.21 -21.66
N ARG A 26 2.65 13.81 -21.06
CA ARG A 26 3.86 14.66 -20.96
C ARG A 26 4.41 15.03 -22.34
N THR A 27 4.56 14.06 -23.24
CA THR A 27 5.08 14.28 -24.60
C THR A 27 4.16 15.21 -25.41
N LYS A 28 2.83 15.12 -25.22
CA LYS A 28 1.85 16.08 -25.79
C LYS A 28 1.96 17.48 -25.18
N LYS A 29 2.19 17.57 -23.85
CA LYS A 29 2.34 18.84 -23.13
C LYS A 29 3.66 19.56 -23.41
N ASN A 30 4.69 18.84 -23.85
CA ASN A 30 5.92 19.38 -24.43
C ASN A 30 5.62 20.05 -25.78
N ASN A 31 4.71 21.03 -25.76
CA ASN A 31 4.21 21.73 -26.91
C ASN A 31 5.25 22.75 -27.37
N ILE A 32 5.27 22.98 -28.68
CA ILE A 32 6.23 23.85 -29.39
C ILE A 32 6.29 25.27 -28.82
N LYS A 33 5.23 25.72 -28.12
CA LYS A 33 5.13 27.02 -27.43
C LYS A 33 6.24 27.29 -26.42
N PHE A 34 6.91 26.26 -25.91
CA PHE A 34 8.03 26.39 -24.96
C PHE A 34 9.40 26.23 -25.61
N THR A 35 9.47 26.17 -26.94
CA THR A 35 10.73 26.14 -27.70
C THR A 35 11.02 27.52 -28.26
N LYS A 36 12.29 27.93 -28.28
CA LYS A 36 12.71 29.26 -28.77
C LYS A 36 12.23 29.57 -30.19
N LEU A 37 12.04 28.53 -31.00
CA LEU A 37 11.65 28.64 -32.40
C LEU A 37 10.16 28.38 -32.65
N ASN A 38 9.37 28.02 -31.64
CA ASN A 38 7.98 27.58 -31.80
C ASN A 38 7.79 26.54 -32.92
N LYS A 39 8.79 25.67 -33.12
CA LYS A 39 8.82 24.70 -34.22
C LYS A 39 8.75 23.28 -33.69
N LYS A 40 7.82 22.51 -34.23
CA LYS A 40 7.74 21.07 -34.03
C LYS A 40 9.04 20.46 -34.54
N HIS A 41 9.58 19.51 -33.78
CA HIS A 41 10.84 18.84 -34.12
C HIS A 41 12.06 19.78 -34.19
N SER A 42 12.02 20.93 -33.51
CA SER A 42 13.24 21.66 -33.14
C SER A 42 14.13 20.79 -32.23
N GLN A 43 15.42 21.13 -32.13
CA GLN A 43 16.34 20.38 -31.26
C GLN A 43 15.84 20.37 -29.81
N GLU A 44 15.45 21.54 -29.29
CA GLU A 44 14.87 21.69 -27.95
C GLU A 44 13.60 20.84 -27.76
N HIS A 45 12.74 20.74 -28.78
CA HIS A 45 11.58 19.86 -28.72
C HIS A 45 12.00 18.39 -28.62
N LEU A 46 12.92 17.94 -29.46
CA LEU A 46 13.37 16.54 -29.49
C LEU A 46 14.09 16.14 -28.19
N ASP A 47 14.91 17.03 -27.64
CA ASP A 47 15.56 16.83 -26.33
C ASP A 47 14.53 16.72 -25.21
N ALA A 48 13.48 17.54 -25.23
CA ALA A 48 12.38 17.42 -24.26
C ALA A 48 11.62 16.08 -24.37
N GLN A 49 11.49 15.53 -25.59
CA GLN A 49 10.90 14.19 -25.78
C GLN A 49 11.81 13.11 -25.19
N LEU A 50 13.12 13.16 -25.47
CA LEU A 50 14.10 12.23 -24.89
C LEU A 50 14.07 12.25 -23.36
N VAL A 51 14.10 13.43 -22.74
CA VAL A 51 14.02 13.59 -21.28
C VAL A 51 12.72 12.99 -20.72
N SER A 52 11.61 13.07 -21.46
CA SER A 52 10.35 12.46 -21.03
C SER A 52 10.44 10.94 -20.97
N TYR A 53 11.06 10.31 -21.97
CA TYR A 53 11.27 8.85 -22.02
C TYR A 53 12.32 8.39 -21.01
N GLU A 54 13.41 9.12 -20.79
CA GLU A 54 14.35 8.83 -19.70
C GLU A 54 13.66 8.80 -18.33
N ARG A 55 12.71 9.72 -18.12
CA ARG A 55 11.88 9.74 -16.90
C ARG A 55 10.90 8.57 -16.87
N LEU A 56 10.31 8.19 -18.00
CA LEU A 56 9.45 7.00 -18.09
C LEU A 56 10.22 5.74 -17.70
N VAL A 57 11.39 5.49 -18.29
CA VAL A 57 12.23 4.31 -18.00
C VAL A 57 12.58 4.23 -16.52
N ARG A 58 13.05 5.35 -15.93
CA ARG A 58 13.34 5.42 -14.48
C ARG A 58 12.10 5.11 -13.63
N ASN A 59 10.94 5.61 -14.04
CA ASN A 59 9.69 5.40 -13.31
C ASN A 59 9.18 3.96 -13.43
N LEU A 60 9.32 3.32 -14.60
CA LEU A 60 8.95 1.90 -14.78
C LEU A 60 9.71 1.04 -13.77
N ILE A 61 11.04 1.13 -13.76
CA ILE A 61 11.88 0.33 -12.85
C ILE A 61 11.52 0.62 -11.39
N LYS A 62 11.50 1.91 -10.99
CA LYS A 62 11.27 2.29 -9.60
C LYS A 62 9.89 1.90 -9.09
N GLN A 63 8.84 2.09 -9.90
CA GLN A 63 7.46 1.89 -9.46
C GLN A 63 7.12 0.39 -9.39
N LEU A 64 7.62 -0.41 -10.34
CA LEU A 64 7.43 -1.87 -10.32
C LEU A 64 8.19 -2.50 -9.15
N LEU A 65 9.45 -2.09 -8.92
CA LEU A 65 10.22 -2.51 -7.75
C LEU A 65 9.49 -2.21 -6.42
N ASN A 66 8.94 -1.00 -6.29
CA ASN A 66 8.19 -0.61 -5.10
C ASN A 66 6.89 -1.41 -4.92
N LEU A 67 6.22 -1.73 -6.03
CA LEU A 67 4.99 -2.50 -6.02
C LEU A 67 5.26 -3.93 -5.52
N GLU A 68 6.24 -4.60 -6.13
CA GLU A 68 6.68 -5.95 -5.73
C GLU A 68 7.09 -5.96 -4.26
N LYS A 69 7.94 -5.01 -3.82
CA LYS A 69 8.35 -4.87 -2.41
C LYS A 69 7.15 -4.73 -1.48
N LYS A 70 6.26 -3.78 -1.78
CA LYS A 70 5.15 -3.40 -0.89
C LYS A 70 4.19 -4.57 -0.67
N ILE A 71 3.86 -5.29 -1.73
CA ILE A 71 2.91 -6.40 -1.66
C ILE A 71 3.55 -7.59 -0.93
N ARG A 72 4.80 -7.95 -1.26
CA ARG A 72 5.50 -9.04 -0.55
C ARG A 72 5.64 -8.76 0.95
N MET A 73 6.01 -7.54 1.32
CA MET A 73 6.06 -7.13 2.73
C MET A 73 4.70 -7.15 3.43
N LYS A 74 3.61 -6.86 2.71
CA LYS A 74 2.25 -6.88 3.27
C LYS A 74 1.80 -8.30 3.60
N TYR A 75 2.11 -9.26 2.72
CA TYR A 75 1.71 -10.66 2.89
C TYR A 75 2.78 -11.53 3.56
N LEU A 76 3.94 -10.95 3.92
CA LEU A 76 5.11 -11.65 4.47
C LEU A 76 5.56 -12.85 3.62
N ILE A 77 5.41 -12.72 2.30
CA ILE A 77 5.84 -13.74 1.34
C ILE A 77 7.16 -13.30 0.71
N PRO A 78 8.27 -14.06 0.88
CA PRO A 78 9.57 -13.70 0.33
C PRO A 78 9.55 -13.74 -1.20
N LEU A 79 10.51 -13.07 -1.83
CA LEU A 79 10.76 -13.17 -3.26
C LEU A 79 11.70 -14.36 -3.50
N ASP A 80 11.26 -15.36 -4.25
CA ASP A 80 12.11 -16.48 -4.66
C ASP A 80 12.93 -16.15 -5.93
N GLU A 81 13.92 -16.99 -6.22
CA GLU A 81 14.83 -16.82 -7.35
C GLU A 81 14.14 -16.94 -8.71
N GLU A 82 13.15 -17.83 -8.85
CA GLU A 82 12.42 -18.03 -10.10
C GLU A 82 11.61 -16.79 -10.47
N ARG A 83 10.87 -16.25 -9.50
CA ARG A 83 10.15 -14.98 -9.63
C ARG A 83 11.11 -13.82 -9.88
N ALA A 84 12.25 -13.76 -9.19
CA ALA A 84 13.25 -12.72 -9.41
C ALA A 84 13.74 -12.70 -10.86
N LEU A 85 14.03 -13.87 -11.44
CA LEU A 85 14.37 -14.01 -12.86
C LEU A 85 13.22 -13.58 -13.78
N LYS A 86 11.99 -13.99 -13.46
CA LYS A 86 10.80 -13.62 -14.23
C LYS A 86 10.59 -12.09 -14.25
N VAL A 87 10.64 -11.42 -13.10
CA VAL A 87 10.43 -9.96 -13.03
C VAL A 87 11.56 -9.19 -13.72
N MET A 88 12.82 -9.67 -13.63
CA MET A 88 13.92 -9.07 -14.39
C MET A 88 13.67 -9.14 -15.89
N GLY A 89 13.26 -10.30 -16.41
CA GLY A 89 12.93 -10.46 -17.83
C GLY A 89 11.76 -9.58 -18.27
N TRP A 90 10.69 -9.56 -17.48
CA TRP A 90 9.52 -8.73 -17.74
C TRP A 90 9.88 -7.25 -17.78
N TRP A 91 10.50 -6.71 -16.72
CA TRP A 91 10.77 -5.28 -16.64
C TRP A 91 11.74 -4.81 -17.73
N ASN A 92 12.70 -5.65 -18.13
CA ASN A 92 13.53 -5.39 -19.30
C ASN A 92 12.67 -5.28 -20.57
N THR A 93 11.71 -6.20 -20.77
CA THR A 93 10.79 -6.18 -21.92
C THR A 93 9.95 -4.90 -21.95
N GLU A 94 9.42 -4.44 -20.81
CA GLU A 94 8.64 -3.19 -20.73
C GLU A 94 9.47 -1.95 -21.05
N VAL A 95 10.72 -1.91 -20.58
CA VAL A 95 11.67 -0.84 -20.93
C VAL A 95 11.98 -0.87 -22.43
N GLU A 96 12.21 -2.05 -23.01
CA GLU A 96 12.46 -2.21 -24.43
C GLU A 96 11.27 -1.73 -25.27
N CYS A 97 10.05 -2.15 -24.93
CA CYS A 97 8.82 -1.67 -25.57
C CYS A 97 8.69 -0.14 -25.51
N ALA A 98 8.98 0.48 -24.37
CA ALA A 98 8.95 1.93 -24.22
C ALA A 98 9.99 2.64 -25.11
N LEU A 99 11.20 2.09 -25.23
CA LEU A 99 12.25 2.64 -26.08
C LEU A 99 12.02 2.37 -27.57
N GLU A 100 11.38 1.26 -27.92
CA GLU A 100 10.91 1.01 -29.29
C GLU A 100 9.85 2.03 -29.71
N ASP A 101 8.91 2.35 -28.82
CA ASP A 101 7.91 3.39 -29.07
C ASP A 101 8.56 4.76 -29.30
N LEU A 102 9.57 5.13 -28.52
CA LEU A 102 10.40 6.32 -28.75
C LEU A 102 11.04 6.28 -30.15
N SER A 103 11.70 5.19 -30.51
CA SER A 103 12.34 5.01 -31.82
C SER A 103 11.33 5.12 -32.97
N LYS A 104 10.20 4.42 -32.88
CA LYS A 104 9.12 4.45 -33.89
C LYS A 104 8.62 5.89 -34.12
N LYS A 105 8.51 6.69 -33.05
CA LYS A 105 7.97 8.06 -33.12
C LYS A 105 8.96 9.09 -33.65
N TYR A 106 10.25 9.00 -33.29
CA TYR A 106 11.19 10.11 -33.49
C TYR A 106 12.37 9.79 -34.39
N ARG A 107 12.69 8.51 -34.65
CA ARG A 107 13.87 8.15 -35.44
C ARG A 107 13.84 8.73 -36.86
N VAL A 108 12.68 8.70 -37.54
CA VAL A 108 12.50 9.28 -38.88
C VAL A 108 12.84 10.77 -38.91
N VAL A 109 12.49 11.49 -37.84
CA VAL A 109 12.79 12.92 -37.70
C VAL A 109 14.29 13.15 -37.53
N HIS A 110 14.97 12.30 -36.76
CA HIS A 110 16.42 12.36 -36.60
C HIS A 110 17.17 12.02 -37.91
N ILE A 111 16.64 11.13 -38.75
CA ILE A 111 17.18 10.88 -40.10
C ILE A 111 17.12 12.16 -40.94
N GLN A 112 15.97 12.84 -40.98
CA GLN A 112 15.79 14.09 -41.73
C GLN A 112 16.74 15.20 -41.24
N ARG A 113 17.07 15.20 -39.95
CA ARG A 113 17.98 16.16 -39.31
C ARG A 113 19.46 15.74 -39.35
N ARG A 114 19.79 14.55 -39.88
CA ARG A 114 21.14 13.98 -39.88
C ARG A 114 21.75 13.84 -38.47
N THR A 115 20.92 13.46 -37.49
CA THR A 115 21.34 13.21 -36.10
C THR A 115 20.88 11.82 -35.61
N VAL A 116 20.70 10.87 -36.53
CA VAL A 116 20.17 9.53 -36.22
C VAL A 116 21.18 8.71 -35.43
N GLU A 117 22.48 8.88 -35.69
CA GLU A 117 23.55 8.16 -35.01
C GLU A 117 23.61 8.55 -33.52
N GLU A 118 23.53 9.85 -33.22
CA GLU A 118 23.48 10.34 -31.84
C GLU A 118 22.21 9.88 -31.11
N PHE A 119 21.07 9.89 -31.80
CA PHE A 119 19.80 9.44 -31.25
C PHE A 119 19.83 7.93 -30.93
N ASP A 120 20.23 7.10 -31.90
CA ASP A 120 20.31 5.64 -31.74
C ASP A 120 21.31 5.29 -30.61
N ALA A 121 22.44 6.00 -30.52
CA ALA A 121 23.40 5.83 -29.42
C ALA A 121 22.80 6.16 -28.04
N LYS A 122 22.01 7.23 -27.93
CA LYS A 122 21.29 7.58 -26.68
C LYS A 122 20.27 6.51 -26.31
N VAL A 123 19.52 5.97 -27.28
CA VAL A 123 18.55 4.89 -27.04
C VAL A 123 19.25 3.62 -26.53
N ILE A 124 20.35 3.24 -27.15
CA ILE A 124 21.17 2.10 -26.72
C ILE A 124 21.70 2.32 -25.30
N ALA A 125 22.22 3.51 -24.99
CA ALA A 125 22.72 3.85 -23.66
C ALA A 125 21.62 3.81 -22.60
N MET A 126 20.43 4.33 -22.91
CA MET A 126 19.26 4.24 -22.02
C MET A 126 18.88 2.79 -21.72
N LYS A 127 18.82 1.94 -22.76
CA LYS A 127 18.53 0.50 -22.63
C LYS A 127 19.57 -0.20 -21.76
N ALA A 128 20.86 0.00 -22.04
CA ALA A 128 21.95 -0.62 -21.27
C ALA A 128 21.93 -0.19 -19.80
N LYS A 129 21.74 1.10 -19.53
CA LYS A 129 21.64 1.64 -18.17
C LYS A 129 20.45 1.06 -17.41
N ALA A 130 19.30 0.93 -18.06
CA ALA A 130 18.10 0.35 -17.45
C ALA A 130 18.30 -1.12 -17.11
N LYS A 131 18.91 -1.90 -18.01
CA LYS A 131 19.22 -3.31 -17.77
C LYS A 131 20.13 -3.49 -16.54
N ILE A 132 21.23 -2.74 -16.47
CA ILE A 132 22.15 -2.75 -15.33
C ILE A 132 21.42 -2.39 -14.03
N GLU A 133 20.53 -1.39 -14.07
CA GLU A 133 19.74 -0.99 -12.90
C GLU A 133 18.80 -2.11 -12.43
N ILE A 134 18.09 -2.77 -13.35
CA ILE A 134 17.21 -3.91 -13.03
C ILE A 134 18.00 -5.07 -12.43
N GLU A 135 19.10 -5.47 -13.09
CA GLU A 135 19.98 -6.56 -12.66
C GLU A 135 20.65 -6.27 -11.31
N ARG A 136 20.76 -4.99 -10.92
CA ARG A 136 21.28 -4.58 -9.61
C ARG A 136 20.19 -4.53 -8.54
N GLU A 137 19.00 -4.02 -8.85
CA GLU A 137 17.97 -3.75 -7.84
C GLU A 137 17.12 -4.98 -7.51
N VAL A 138 16.90 -5.91 -8.46
CA VAL A 138 16.10 -7.12 -8.18
C VAL A 138 16.80 -8.07 -7.19
N PRO A 139 18.10 -8.39 -7.32
CA PRO A 139 18.79 -9.22 -6.32
C PRO A 139 18.81 -8.56 -4.94
N LYS A 140 19.03 -7.24 -4.87
CA LYS A 140 18.92 -6.50 -3.61
C LYS A 140 17.52 -6.59 -3.01
N LEU A 141 16.48 -6.53 -3.83
CA LEU A 141 15.11 -6.69 -3.35
C LEU A 141 14.90 -8.07 -2.75
N LEU A 142 15.39 -9.13 -3.40
CA LEU A 142 15.33 -10.50 -2.91
C LEU A 142 15.98 -10.61 -1.52
N GLU A 143 17.22 -10.16 -1.39
CA GLU A 143 17.97 -10.21 -0.12
C GLU A 143 17.28 -9.39 0.98
N ASN A 144 16.84 -8.16 0.66
CA ASN A 144 16.18 -7.28 1.61
C ASN A 144 14.85 -7.87 2.09
N LEU A 145 14.04 -8.45 1.20
CA LEU A 145 12.78 -9.08 1.57
C LEU A 145 13.02 -10.31 2.45
N ALA A 146 13.99 -11.16 2.10
CA ALA A 146 14.33 -12.33 2.90
C ALA A 146 14.72 -11.92 4.34
N LYS A 147 15.53 -10.87 4.48
CA LYS A 147 15.97 -10.34 5.78
C LYS A 147 14.82 -9.66 6.54
N GLU A 148 14.08 -8.77 5.89
CA GLU A 148 12.98 -8.03 6.51
C GLU A 148 11.86 -8.97 6.96
N ILE A 149 11.48 -9.95 6.13
CA ILE A 149 10.43 -10.93 6.45
C ILE A 149 10.93 -11.96 7.47
N GLY A 150 12.14 -12.51 7.29
CA GLY A 150 12.68 -13.54 8.20
C GLY A 150 12.97 -13.05 9.62
N SER A 151 13.11 -11.74 9.83
CA SER A 151 13.28 -11.11 11.15
C SER A 151 11.99 -10.49 11.71
N SER A 152 10.89 -10.57 10.95
CA SER A 152 9.66 -9.87 11.27
C SER A 152 8.75 -10.70 12.18
N GLU A 153 8.50 -10.22 13.40
CA GLU A 153 7.42 -10.69 14.28
C GLU A 153 6.04 -10.13 13.87
N ARG A 154 5.85 -9.88 12.57
CA ARG A 154 4.57 -9.43 12.02
C ARG A 154 3.72 -10.63 11.67
N PHE A 155 2.42 -10.38 11.66
CA PHE A 155 1.43 -11.36 11.25
C PHE A 155 1.18 -11.24 9.74
N ASP A 156 0.96 -12.34 9.04
CA ASP A 156 0.40 -12.20 7.69
C ASP A 156 -1.09 -11.78 7.78
N PRO A 157 -1.72 -11.34 6.67
CA PRO A 157 -3.12 -10.94 6.70
C PRO A 157 -4.08 -12.05 7.13
N LYS A 158 -3.75 -13.31 6.90
CA LYS A 158 -4.55 -14.46 7.30
C LYS A 158 -4.48 -14.68 8.81
N GLU A 159 -3.30 -14.56 9.40
CA GLU A 159 -3.13 -14.59 10.85
C GLU A 159 -3.89 -13.44 11.52
N LEU A 160 -3.82 -12.22 10.98
CA LEU A 160 -4.64 -11.11 11.49
C LEU A 160 -6.14 -11.38 11.34
N SER A 161 -6.56 -12.02 10.24
CA SER A 161 -7.94 -12.43 10.01
C SER A 161 -8.42 -13.39 11.12
N GLU A 162 -7.61 -14.37 11.47
CA GLU A 162 -7.87 -15.32 12.56
C GLU A 162 -7.85 -14.63 13.94
N ILE A 163 -6.91 -13.71 14.17
CA ILE A 163 -6.79 -12.97 15.43
C ILE A 163 -8.00 -12.07 15.66
N TYR A 164 -8.58 -11.43 14.64
CA TYR A 164 -9.66 -10.46 14.85
C TYR A 164 -11.03 -10.96 14.40
N GLY A 165 -11.10 -12.14 13.80
CA GLY A 165 -12.34 -12.67 13.21
C GLY A 165 -12.83 -11.85 12.02
N LEU A 166 -11.93 -11.14 11.33
CA LEU A 166 -12.22 -10.30 10.16
C LEU A 166 -11.81 -11.00 8.88
N ASP A 167 -12.58 -10.87 7.82
CA ASP A 167 -12.20 -11.45 6.53
C ASP A 167 -11.00 -10.68 5.95
N GLU A 168 -10.08 -11.36 5.25
CA GLU A 168 -8.87 -10.73 4.69
C GLU A 168 -9.19 -9.55 3.77
N SER A 169 -10.26 -9.65 2.97
CA SER A 169 -10.73 -8.56 2.11
C SER A 169 -11.10 -7.32 2.91
N VAL A 170 -11.79 -7.48 4.03
CA VAL A 170 -12.19 -6.37 4.93
C VAL A 170 -10.97 -5.71 5.56
N LEU A 171 -9.96 -6.50 5.96
CA LEU A 171 -8.69 -5.97 6.47
C LEU A 171 -7.99 -5.07 5.44
N VAL A 172 -8.03 -5.46 4.16
CA VAL A 172 -7.47 -4.69 3.05
C VAL A 172 -8.29 -3.45 2.75
N ASP A 173 -9.61 -3.58 2.62
CA ASP A 173 -10.53 -2.49 2.26
C ASP A 173 -10.56 -1.39 3.33
N LEU A 174 -10.55 -1.78 4.61
CA LEU A 174 -10.46 -0.83 5.72
C LEU A 174 -9.06 -0.24 5.88
N GLN A 175 -8.03 -0.84 5.26
CA GLN A 175 -6.63 -0.46 5.39
C GLN A 175 -6.13 -0.55 6.84
N VAL A 176 -6.52 -1.60 7.56
CA VAL A 176 -6.23 -1.77 8.99
C VAL A 176 -5.09 -2.74 9.29
N ILE A 177 -4.55 -3.44 8.28
CA ILE A 177 -3.39 -4.33 8.45
C ILE A 177 -2.21 -3.60 9.10
N ASP A 178 -1.73 -2.50 8.51
CA ASP A 178 -0.59 -1.75 9.07
C ASP A 178 -0.87 -1.19 10.49
N PRO A 179 -2.05 -0.59 10.78
CA PRO A 179 -2.43 -0.24 12.14
C PRO A 179 -2.40 -1.40 13.14
N LEU A 180 -2.93 -2.57 12.78
CA LEU A 180 -2.95 -3.75 13.64
C LEU A 180 -1.54 -4.31 13.88
N GLN A 181 -0.69 -4.33 12.85
CA GLN A 181 0.73 -4.69 13.03
C GLN A 181 1.41 -3.78 14.06
N LYS A 182 1.25 -2.46 13.90
CA LYS A 182 1.82 -1.48 14.84
C LYS A 182 1.25 -1.59 16.24
N LEU A 183 -0.02 -2.00 16.36
CA LEU A 183 -0.66 -2.24 17.65
C LEU A 183 0.02 -3.40 18.37
N HIS A 184 0.19 -4.55 17.70
CA HIS A 184 0.91 -5.69 18.27
C HIS A 184 2.40 -5.39 18.55
N GLU A 185 3.09 -4.66 17.67
CA GLU A 185 4.45 -4.17 17.93
C GLU A 185 4.49 -3.33 19.22
N SER A 186 3.47 -2.51 19.47
CA SER A 186 3.36 -1.68 20.68
C SER A 186 3.02 -2.51 21.92
N PHE A 187 2.16 -3.53 21.79
CA PHE A 187 1.87 -4.48 22.88
C PHE A 187 3.12 -5.20 23.36
N ARG A 188 3.98 -5.65 22.43
CA ARG A 188 5.26 -6.29 22.77
C ARG A 188 6.16 -5.34 23.56
N LYS A 189 6.34 -4.12 23.08
CA LYS A 189 7.15 -3.10 23.78
C LYS A 189 6.61 -2.78 25.18
N LEU A 190 5.28 -2.69 25.34
CA LEU A 190 4.68 -2.44 26.66
C LEU A 190 4.83 -3.64 27.59
N ARG A 191 4.71 -4.87 27.09
CA ARG A 191 4.98 -6.09 27.85
C ARG A 191 6.42 -6.12 28.35
N ASP A 192 7.37 -5.77 27.49
CA ASP A 192 8.79 -5.70 27.86
C ASP A 192 9.06 -4.57 28.88
N ALA A 193 8.18 -3.55 28.92
CA ALA A 193 8.14 -2.51 29.94
C ALA A 193 7.34 -2.88 31.21
N GLY A 194 6.88 -4.14 31.34
CA GLY A 194 6.24 -4.67 32.55
C GLY A 194 4.72 -4.61 32.59
N PHE A 195 4.04 -4.26 31.50
CA PHE A 195 2.57 -4.29 31.45
C PHE A 195 2.04 -5.74 31.38
N GLU A 196 0.92 -5.99 32.07
CA GLU A 196 0.30 -7.31 32.10
C GLU A 196 -0.30 -7.71 30.75
N LYS A 197 -0.06 -8.96 30.35
CA LYS A 197 -0.56 -9.51 29.07
C LYS A 197 -2.09 -9.42 28.94
N GLN A 198 -2.82 -9.50 30.06
CA GLN A 198 -4.28 -9.45 30.05
C GLN A 198 -4.85 -8.10 29.60
N LEU A 199 -4.10 -7.01 29.78
CA LEU A 199 -4.51 -5.70 29.31
C LEU A 199 -4.65 -5.68 27.79
N PHE A 200 -3.69 -6.28 27.07
CA PHE A 200 -3.70 -6.34 25.61
C PHE A 200 -4.77 -7.30 25.10
N LYS A 201 -4.97 -8.43 25.79
CA LYS A 201 -6.06 -9.35 25.48
C LYS A 201 -7.42 -8.67 25.61
N GLY A 202 -7.61 -7.80 26.60
CA GLY A 202 -8.83 -7.00 26.74
C GLY A 202 -9.07 -6.08 25.53
N LEU A 203 -8.03 -5.45 24.98
CA LEU A 203 -8.13 -4.63 23.78
C LEU A 203 -8.42 -5.47 22.52
N GLU A 204 -7.79 -6.65 22.38
CA GLU A 204 -8.05 -7.58 21.28
C GLU A 204 -9.49 -8.13 21.33
N ASP A 205 -9.95 -8.54 22.52
CA ASP A 205 -11.31 -9.02 22.76
C ASP A 205 -12.35 -7.93 22.41
N ALA A 206 -12.11 -6.67 22.80
CA ALA A 206 -12.98 -5.55 22.44
C ALA A 206 -13.15 -5.38 20.92
N ILE A 207 -12.07 -5.52 20.15
CA ILE A 207 -12.14 -5.49 18.69
C ILE A 207 -12.94 -6.69 18.18
N ARG A 208 -12.67 -7.91 18.67
CA ARG A 208 -13.38 -9.13 18.24
C ARG A 208 -14.89 -9.06 18.49
N ILE A 209 -15.29 -8.55 19.66
CA ILE A 209 -16.70 -8.37 20.02
C ILE A 209 -17.35 -7.41 19.03
N PHE A 210 -16.75 -6.24 18.77
CA PHE A 210 -17.27 -5.28 17.80
C PHE A 210 -17.36 -5.85 16.37
N VAL A 211 -16.40 -6.69 15.97
CA VAL A 211 -16.41 -7.39 14.68
C VAL A 211 -17.56 -8.39 14.58
N LYS A 212 -17.85 -9.14 15.65
CA LYS A 212 -18.99 -10.05 15.70
C LYS A 212 -20.30 -9.29 15.44
N ASN A 213 -20.47 -8.10 16.03
CA ASN A 213 -21.67 -7.28 15.83
C ASN A 213 -21.81 -6.76 14.40
N ILE A 214 -20.70 -6.44 13.73
CA ILE A 214 -20.70 -6.14 12.30
C ILE A 214 -21.24 -7.34 11.51
N LYS A 215 -20.71 -8.54 11.77
CA LYS A 215 -21.10 -9.78 11.07
C LYS A 215 -22.59 -10.13 11.29
N GLU A 216 -23.12 -9.89 12.48
CA GLU A 216 -24.54 -10.07 12.77
C GLU A 216 -25.42 -9.12 11.94
N VAL A 217 -25.04 -7.84 11.83
CA VAL A 217 -25.76 -6.87 11.00
C VAL A 217 -25.65 -7.22 9.52
N GLU A 218 -24.48 -7.63 9.04
CA GLU A 218 -24.27 -8.06 7.66
C GLU A 218 -25.10 -9.31 7.31
N GLY A 219 -25.20 -10.26 8.24
CA GLY A 219 -25.98 -11.50 8.07
C GLY A 219 -27.48 -11.25 7.85
N ILE A 220 -28.03 -10.17 8.41
CA ILE A 220 -29.45 -9.83 8.27
C ILE A 220 -29.76 -8.85 7.13
N VAL A 221 -28.74 -8.38 6.38
CA VAL A 221 -28.94 -7.41 5.30
C VAL A 221 -29.98 -7.88 4.28
N TRP A 222 -29.94 -9.16 3.91
CA TRP A 222 -30.83 -9.72 2.89
C TRP A 222 -32.18 -10.18 3.43
N SER A 223 -32.34 -10.29 4.75
CA SER A 223 -33.62 -10.62 5.39
C SER A 223 -34.58 -9.43 5.54
N GLY A 224 -34.17 -8.23 5.10
CA GLY A 224 -35.05 -7.06 5.06
C GLY A 224 -36.25 -7.27 4.14
N ARG A 225 -37.46 -6.97 4.65
CA ARG A 225 -38.75 -7.20 3.97
C ARG A 225 -39.01 -6.23 2.81
N SER A 226 -38.29 -5.10 2.77
CA SER A 226 -38.39 -4.08 1.72
C SER A 226 -37.01 -3.64 1.21
N ALA A 227 -36.97 -2.99 0.04
CA ALA A 227 -35.74 -2.40 -0.48
C ALA A 227 -35.14 -1.36 0.48
N ASP A 228 -35.97 -0.54 1.13
CA ASP A 228 -35.54 0.48 2.08
C ASP A 228 -34.93 -0.13 3.34
N GLN A 229 -35.55 -1.20 3.88
CA GLN A 229 -35.02 -1.88 5.06
C GLN A 229 -33.66 -2.54 4.76
N ARG A 230 -33.49 -3.15 3.59
CA ARG A 230 -32.18 -3.69 3.16
C ARG A 230 -31.14 -2.60 2.98
N LYS A 231 -31.54 -1.43 2.46
CA LYS A 231 -30.66 -0.26 2.34
C LYS A 231 -30.22 0.25 3.71
N GLU A 232 -31.14 0.33 4.67
CA GLU A 232 -30.84 0.73 6.04
C GLU A 232 -29.83 -0.21 6.70
N TYR A 233 -30.01 -1.53 6.59
CA TYR A 233 -29.05 -2.51 7.12
C TYR A 233 -27.67 -2.41 6.46
N LYS A 234 -27.61 -2.21 5.14
CA LYS A 234 -26.33 -1.96 4.45
C LYS A 234 -25.63 -0.71 4.96
N MET A 235 -26.38 0.38 5.15
CA MET A 235 -25.83 1.62 5.68
C MET A 235 -25.34 1.46 7.12
N LYS A 236 -26.06 0.69 7.94
CA LYS A 236 -25.64 0.36 9.31
C LYS A 236 -24.33 -0.44 9.31
N ALA A 237 -24.23 -1.50 8.51
CA ALA A 237 -23.02 -2.30 8.37
C ALA A 237 -21.83 -1.46 7.89
N ALA A 238 -22.03 -0.60 6.87
CA ALA A 238 -21.00 0.30 6.37
C ALA A 238 -20.52 1.28 7.45
N LYS A 239 -21.44 1.86 8.24
CA LYS A 239 -21.10 2.73 9.37
C LYS A 239 -20.29 2.01 10.44
N LEU A 240 -20.67 0.78 10.79
CA LEU A 240 -19.93 -0.01 11.78
C LEU A 240 -18.52 -0.37 11.27
N ASN A 241 -18.36 -0.72 9.99
CA ASN A 241 -17.05 -0.95 9.38
C ASN A 241 -16.14 0.29 9.42
N ILE A 242 -16.71 1.49 9.18
CA ILE A 242 -15.97 2.76 9.35
C ILE A 242 -15.59 2.97 10.82
N ASN A 243 -16.51 2.75 11.75
CA ASN A 243 -16.24 2.85 13.18
C ASN A 243 -15.14 1.88 13.63
N LEU A 244 -15.10 0.65 13.11
CA LEU A 244 -14.05 -0.33 13.40
C LEU A 244 -12.67 0.21 13.02
N LYS A 245 -12.54 0.81 11.83
CA LYS A 245 -11.29 1.48 11.43
C LYS A 245 -10.91 2.58 12.41
N GLU A 246 -11.86 3.42 12.81
CA GLU A 246 -11.61 4.48 13.81
C GLU A 246 -11.20 3.89 15.16
N ILE A 247 -11.85 2.83 15.64
CA ILE A 247 -11.53 2.14 16.90
C ILE A 247 -10.08 1.67 16.88
N ILE A 248 -9.67 0.95 15.83
CA ILE A 248 -8.30 0.43 15.70
C ILE A 248 -7.26 1.56 15.72
N LEU A 249 -7.52 2.66 15.01
CA LEU A 249 -6.60 3.81 14.97
C LEU A 249 -6.52 4.56 16.30
N ASN A 250 -7.64 4.72 17.01
CA ASN A 250 -7.67 5.36 18.31
C ASN A 250 -7.02 4.48 19.39
N LEU A 251 -7.23 3.16 19.35
CA LEU A 251 -6.54 2.19 20.20
C LEU A 251 -5.03 2.24 19.97
N LEU A 252 -4.58 2.21 18.71
CA LEU A 252 -3.16 2.35 18.38
C LEU A 252 -2.57 3.65 18.95
N SER A 253 -3.26 4.77 18.76
CA SER A 253 -2.80 6.07 19.27
C SER A 253 -2.71 6.09 20.80
N LEU A 254 -3.68 5.45 21.47
CA LEU A 254 -3.72 5.36 22.93
C LEU A 254 -2.58 4.49 23.48
N VAL A 255 -2.32 3.35 22.84
CA VAL A 255 -1.23 2.43 23.19
C VAL A 255 0.13 3.10 22.93
N GLN A 256 0.25 3.92 21.88
CA GLN A 256 1.45 4.72 21.64
C GLN A 256 1.67 5.81 22.70
N GLN A 257 0.61 6.40 23.26
CA GLN A 257 0.75 7.28 24.42
C GLN A 257 1.24 6.49 25.65
N ALA A 258 0.78 5.26 25.85
CA ALA A 258 1.20 4.42 26.97
C ALA A 258 2.70 4.07 26.92
N LEU A 259 3.28 3.98 25.71
CA LEU A 259 4.72 3.76 25.49
C LEU A 259 5.59 4.95 25.92
N LEU A 260 5.02 6.14 26.05
CA LEU A 260 5.76 7.31 26.52
C LEU A 260 5.97 7.23 28.04
N PRO A 261 7.12 7.73 28.54
CA PRO A 261 7.32 8.01 29.96
C PRO A 261 6.16 8.84 30.52
N LYS A 262 5.75 8.58 31.78
CA LYS A 262 4.54 9.18 32.37
C LYS A 262 4.52 10.70 32.30
N ASP A 263 5.67 11.35 32.44
CA ASP A 263 5.89 12.80 32.35
C ASP A 263 5.74 13.38 30.93
N ARG A 264 5.84 12.53 29.88
CA ARG A 264 5.71 12.92 28.47
C ARG A 264 4.37 12.56 27.85
N ARG A 265 3.49 11.89 28.60
CA ARG A 265 2.15 11.55 28.16
C ARG A 265 1.31 12.80 28.04
N ASN A 266 0.54 12.92 26.96
CA ASN A 266 -0.40 14.02 26.80
C ASN A 266 -1.77 13.61 27.39
N SER A 267 -2.08 14.09 28.59
CA SER A 267 -3.31 13.75 29.32
C SER A 267 -4.58 14.20 28.59
N ASP A 268 -4.56 15.34 27.91
CA ASP A 268 -5.69 15.83 27.11
C ASP A 268 -5.94 14.91 25.90
N VAL A 269 -4.88 14.49 25.21
CA VAL A 269 -4.99 13.51 24.11
C VAL A 269 -5.52 12.18 24.62
N ILE A 270 -5.00 11.67 25.74
CA ILE A 270 -5.47 10.41 26.35
C ILE A 270 -6.97 10.50 26.70
N SER A 271 -7.40 11.58 27.35
CA SER A 271 -8.81 11.79 27.71
C SER A 271 -9.71 11.83 26.47
N LYS A 272 -9.31 12.58 25.43
CA LYS A 272 -10.02 12.64 24.15
C LYS A 272 -10.13 11.27 23.47
N LEU A 273 -9.05 10.49 23.48
CA LEU A 273 -9.03 9.14 22.90
C LEU A 273 -9.96 8.19 23.67
N LYS A 274 -9.95 8.22 25.01
CA LYS A 274 -10.86 7.42 25.85
C LYS A 274 -12.31 7.76 25.55
N ASN A 275 -12.68 9.04 25.59
CA ASN A 275 -14.04 9.49 25.29
C ASN A 275 -14.49 9.12 23.87
N LYS A 276 -13.58 9.25 22.89
CA LYS A 276 -13.86 8.89 21.49
C LYS A 276 -14.10 7.38 21.35
N LEU A 277 -13.28 6.54 21.98
CA LEU A 277 -13.45 5.09 21.99
C LEU A 277 -14.78 4.69 22.63
N GLU A 278 -15.10 5.24 23.81
CA GLU A 278 -16.40 5.01 24.46
C GLU A 278 -17.57 5.38 23.53
N SER A 279 -17.52 6.56 22.88
CA SER A 279 -18.56 6.98 21.93
C SER A 279 -18.70 6.06 20.72
N LEU A 280 -17.59 5.46 20.25
CA LEU A 280 -17.60 4.54 19.10
C LEU A 280 -18.20 3.18 19.48
N PHE A 281 -17.95 2.72 20.71
CA PHE A 281 -18.50 1.46 21.23
C PHE A 281 -19.97 1.58 21.64
N GLN A 282 -20.48 2.77 22.02
CA GLN A 282 -21.88 2.97 22.44
C GLN A 282 -22.92 2.64 21.38
N VAL A 283 -22.52 2.49 20.11
CA VAL A 283 -23.41 2.11 19.01
C VAL A 283 -23.76 0.61 19.06
N ASP A 284 -23.15 -0.12 20.01
CA ASP A 284 -23.21 -1.56 20.15
C ASP A 284 -24.09 -1.99 21.34
N SER A 285 -24.90 -3.04 21.16
CA SER A 285 -25.64 -3.67 22.25
C SER A 285 -24.75 -4.35 23.29
N GLU A 286 -23.52 -4.71 22.90
CA GLU A 286 -22.51 -5.32 23.78
C GLU A 286 -21.58 -4.27 24.40
N TYR A 287 -21.97 -2.98 24.41
CA TYR A 287 -21.16 -1.87 24.96
C TYR A 287 -20.59 -2.16 26.35
N ASP A 288 -21.43 -2.60 27.29
CA ASP A 288 -21.00 -2.86 28.67
C ASP A 288 -19.95 -3.98 28.73
N GLU A 289 -20.09 -5.00 27.88
CA GLU A 289 -19.10 -6.06 27.76
C GLU A 289 -17.79 -5.49 27.22
N ILE A 290 -17.82 -4.72 26.12
CA ILE A 290 -16.64 -4.11 25.52
C ILE A 290 -15.90 -3.21 26.51
N ILE A 291 -16.64 -2.32 27.20
CA ILE A 291 -16.06 -1.41 28.18
C ILE A 291 -15.39 -2.17 29.32
N SER A 292 -16.00 -3.25 29.81
CA SER A 292 -15.41 -4.07 30.87
C SER A 292 -14.04 -4.66 30.48
N ARG A 293 -13.80 -4.91 29.18
CA ARG A 293 -12.52 -5.43 28.67
C ARG A 293 -11.45 -4.36 28.53
N ILE A 294 -11.79 -3.14 28.13
CA ILE A 294 -10.82 -2.07 27.87
C ILE A 294 -10.51 -1.20 29.10
N LYS A 295 -11.44 -1.13 30.05
CA LYS A 295 -11.33 -0.28 31.25
C LYS A 295 -10.05 -0.53 32.06
N PRO A 296 -9.58 -1.78 32.28
CA PRO A 296 -8.32 -2.02 32.97
C PRO A 296 -7.13 -1.32 32.31
N PHE A 297 -7.09 -1.29 30.97
CA PHE A 297 -6.04 -0.58 30.24
C PHE A 297 -6.18 0.94 30.42
N PHE A 298 -7.41 1.46 30.38
CA PHE A 298 -7.67 2.89 30.57
C PHE A 298 -7.28 3.36 31.97
N GLU A 299 -7.44 2.56 33.00
CA GLU A 299 -7.06 2.91 34.37
C GLU A 299 -5.54 2.86 34.58
N THR A 300 -4.82 2.10 33.74
CA THR A 300 -3.37 1.96 33.81
C THR A 300 -2.61 3.13 33.17
N ILE A 301 -3.25 3.87 32.25
CA ILE A 301 -2.61 4.89 31.41
C ILE A 301 -3.05 6.32 31.71
#